data_AF-A0A1H3DMH4-F1
#
_entry.id   AF-A0A1H3DMH4-F1
#
_cell.length_a   1.000
_cell.length_b   1.000
_cell.length_c   1.000
_cell.angle_alpha   90.00
_cell.angle_beta   90.00
_cell.angle_gamma   90.00
#
_symmetry.space_group_name_H-M   'P 1'
#
loop_
_entity.id
_entity.type
_entity.pdbx_description
1 polymer ?
#
loop_
_entity_poly.entity_id
_entity_poly.type
_entity_poly.pdbx_seq_one_letter_code
_entity_poly.pdbx_strand_id
1 'polypeptide(L)'
;MTVFSSAYHISEDGRKNTKGYNIAAVICAVALITLAAVTVIIGRKTAYELDTVPAFEQALDEGRYDEALSIYRGIQDEVLNASPDNQEVNAVRIQMLDDMENIVRVRVDSICDRIIDNRYVLTASDINFLDSMQELTSSIVSERLYDICENFLLGNVEKPVVMYFFEQLQPIGNFAATANPLLRELDSIETATGDVRTAEASLAEGDYIAAVKKYTQVNDQYEGFVGDYCENKIAAIKDTMYEPMMAEGEHMLQTYKFYSAERLFSDLAVIFPEDEMIKSNLLTATSYTEEVKEYRGPIEVICVRSLIVDTETAFADRYHSGDTSLYLTTYEFEKILENLYDKDYVLVDPENLIEASDPTFLLERNLKVPVGKKPLVVVVENLQYGVSGYVCGTCRRLVLNDENQVCGEYVNSAGETIVSRTAESIGILDTFIEKHPDFTYDGAKGIISVSGYESCFGYVVAADEIDDRNAALSAANLPTINPNNDDIDFARDRVTEIVNVLKDNGWKFASCTYSYIADCRNTEKADLVLDTTKWLDQIGSLFGEVHMLVYPNGNYINGTDDRAVYFKNQGFRIFFGGGATPYYTYGDNYLYLDRAMMSYKTLTRKAYEELFVADEIIDPARNRDDET
;
A
#
# COMPACT_ATOMS: atom_id res chain seq x y z
N MET A 1 -106.92 -33.94 -26.65
CA MET A 1 -107.78 -33.38 -27.71
C MET A 1 -107.89 -31.89 -27.42
N THR A 2 -107.76 -31.05 -28.46
CA THR A 2 -108.25 -29.65 -28.55
C THR A 2 -107.49 -28.49 -27.84
N VAL A 3 -107.30 -27.43 -28.66
CA VAL A 3 -107.38 -25.95 -28.49
C VAL A 3 -106.20 -25.02 -28.09
N PHE A 4 -106.17 -23.91 -28.86
CA PHE A 4 -105.70 -22.51 -28.66
C PHE A 4 -104.18 -22.24 -28.63
N SER A 5 -103.60 -21.14 -29.14
CA SER A 5 -103.94 -20.06 -30.12
C SER A 5 -102.95 -18.90 -29.95
N SER A 6 -102.73 -18.15 -31.05
CA SER A 6 -102.38 -16.72 -31.13
C SER A 6 -100.90 -16.34 -31.17
N ALA A 7 -100.46 -15.30 -31.87
CA ALA A 7 -100.96 -14.53 -33.02
C ALA A 7 -99.86 -13.49 -33.34
N TYR A 8 -99.85 -13.06 -34.60
CA TYR A 8 -98.99 -12.05 -35.22
C TYR A 8 -99.00 -10.65 -34.59
N HIS A 9 -97.86 -9.96 -34.65
CA HIS A 9 -97.79 -8.56 -35.10
C HIS A 9 -96.38 -8.22 -35.63
N ILE A 10 -96.32 -7.82 -36.90
CA ILE A 10 -95.18 -7.14 -37.53
C ILE A 10 -95.60 -5.67 -37.65
N SER A 11 -94.79 -4.76 -37.10
CA SER A 11 -94.83 -3.34 -37.45
C SER A 11 -93.65 -3.01 -38.37
N GLU A 12 -93.97 -2.48 -39.54
CA GLU A 12 -93.04 -1.84 -40.47
C GLU A 12 -92.28 -0.69 -39.78
N ASP A 13 -90.98 -0.57 -40.01
CA ASP A 13 -90.40 0.23 -41.09
C ASP A 13 -88.99 0.70 -40.70
N GLY A 14 -88.09 0.75 -41.69
CA GLY A 14 -86.72 1.22 -41.48
C GLY A 14 -85.73 0.61 -42.45
N ARG A 15 -85.79 1.07 -43.71
CA ARG A 15 -84.75 0.87 -44.75
C ARG A 15 -83.34 0.97 -44.14
N LYS A 16 -82.69 -0.18 -43.87
CA LYS A 16 -81.28 -0.22 -43.46
C LYS A 16 -80.39 -0.02 -44.69
N ASN A 17 -79.72 1.12 -44.66
CA ASN A 17 -78.85 1.71 -45.67
C ASN A 17 -77.70 0.75 -46.05
N THR A 18 -77.85 0.03 -47.17
CA THR A 18 -76.89 -0.96 -47.71
C THR A 18 -75.52 -0.37 -48.09
N LYS A 19 -75.37 0.97 -48.09
CA LYS A 19 -74.07 1.64 -48.24
C LYS A 19 -73.15 1.42 -47.03
N GLY A 20 -73.67 1.34 -45.80
CA GLY A 20 -72.85 1.18 -44.60
C GLY A 20 -72.18 -0.18 -44.50
N TYR A 21 -72.89 -1.25 -44.85
CA TYR A 21 -72.35 -2.62 -44.87
C TYR A 21 -71.32 -2.82 -45.98
N ASN A 22 -71.52 -2.24 -47.17
CA ASN A 22 -70.53 -2.32 -48.25
C ASN A 22 -69.25 -1.53 -47.92
N ILE A 23 -69.37 -0.36 -47.28
CA ILE A 23 -68.20 0.41 -46.82
C ILE A 23 -67.48 -0.33 -45.69
N ALA A 24 -68.20 -0.91 -44.72
CA ALA A 24 -67.61 -1.71 -43.65
C ALA A 24 -66.93 -2.98 -44.19
N ALA A 25 -67.52 -3.66 -45.18
CA ALA A 25 -66.92 -4.82 -45.82
C ALA A 25 -65.64 -4.47 -46.59
N VAL A 26 -65.61 -3.32 -47.29
CA VAL A 26 -64.40 -2.83 -47.97
C VAL A 26 -63.32 -2.43 -46.97
N ILE A 27 -63.66 -1.75 -45.87
CA ILE A 27 -62.70 -1.40 -44.80
C ILE A 27 -62.13 -2.66 -44.15
N CYS A 28 -62.96 -3.68 -43.87
CA CYS A 28 -62.48 -4.97 -43.36
C CYS A 28 -61.58 -5.69 -44.37
N ALA A 29 -61.91 -5.66 -45.67
CA ALA A 29 -61.07 -6.25 -46.71
C ALA A 29 -59.71 -5.54 -46.83
N VAL A 30 -59.69 -4.20 -46.78
CA VAL A 30 -58.45 -3.41 -46.76
C VAL A 30 -57.66 -3.71 -45.48
N ALA A 31 -58.32 -3.76 -44.32
CA ALA A 31 -57.68 -4.08 -43.04
C ALA A 31 -57.05 -5.49 -43.05
N LEU A 32 -57.72 -6.48 -43.64
CA LEU A 32 -57.19 -7.84 -43.79
C LEU A 32 -56.02 -7.90 -44.78
N ILE A 33 -56.07 -7.13 -45.87
CA ILE A 33 -54.95 -7.04 -46.82
C ILE A 33 -53.76 -6.34 -46.17
N THR A 34 -53.98 -5.26 -45.41
CA THR A 34 -52.91 -4.57 -44.68
C THR A 34 -52.35 -5.45 -43.56
N LEU A 35 -53.20 -6.20 -42.84
CA LEU A 35 -52.74 -7.13 -41.81
C LEU A 35 -51.92 -8.25 -42.44
N ALA A 36 -52.39 -8.87 -43.53
CA ALA A 36 -51.63 -9.86 -44.28
C ALA A 36 -50.31 -9.30 -44.81
N ALA A 37 -50.30 -8.06 -45.33
CA ALA A 37 -49.09 -7.40 -45.77
C ALA A 37 -48.11 -7.16 -44.61
N VAL A 38 -48.60 -6.69 -43.45
CA VAL A 38 -47.77 -6.49 -42.25
C VAL A 38 -47.25 -7.82 -41.71
N THR A 39 -48.06 -8.88 -41.65
CA THR A 39 -47.62 -10.21 -41.23
C THR A 39 -46.59 -10.80 -42.19
N VAL A 40 -46.73 -10.56 -43.50
CA VAL A 40 -45.73 -10.95 -44.51
C VAL A 40 -44.45 -10.12 -44.35
N ILE A 41 -44.55 -8.82 -44.05
CA ILE A 41 -43.38 -7.95 -43.83
C ILE A 41 -42.64 -8.35 -42.55
N ILE A 42 -43.35 -8.57 -41.44
CA ILE A 42 -42.76 -9.03 -40.18
C ILE A 42 -42.19 -10.44 -40.36
N GLY A 43 -42.93 -11.36 -40.99
CA GLY A 43 -42.44 -12.72 -41.27
C GLY A 43 -41.20 -12.73 -42.18
N ARG A 44 -41.13 -11.83 -43.18
CA ARG A 44 -39.93 -11.65 -44.01
C ARG A 44 -38.77 -11.03 -43.23
N LYS A 45 -39.04 -10.07 -42.35
CA LYS A 45 -38.04 -9.43 -41.50
C LYS A 45 -37.45 -10.43 -40.50
N THR A 46 -38.28 -11.21 -39.83
CA THR A 46 -37.86 -12.26 -38.89
C THR A 46 -37.13 -13.40 -39.61
N ALA A 47 -37.57 -13.82 -40.80
CA ALA A 47 -36.83 -14.81 -41.60
C ALA A 47 -35.47 -14.28 -42.07
N TYR A 48 -35.40 -13.01 -42.48
CA TYR A 48 -34.14 -12.37 -42.83
C TYR A 48 -33.15 -12.34 -41.66
N GLU A 49 -33.59 -11.97 -40.46
CA GLU A 49 -32.75 -11.96 -39.26
C GLU A 49 -32.30 -13.38 -38.83
N LEU A 50 -33.14 -14.41 -39.01
CA LEU A 50 -32.80 -15.80 -38.67
C LEU A 50 -31.93 -16.51 -39.71
N ASP A 51 -32.07 -16.20 -41.01
CA ASP A 51 -31.42 -16.98 -42.08
C ASP A 51 -30.10 -16.36 -42.55
N THR A 52 -29.87 -15.07 -42.31
CA THR A 52 -28.71 -14.36 -42.90
C THR A 52 -27.37 -14.83 -42.31
N VAL A 53 -27.23 -14.90 -40.98
CA VAL A 53 -25.99 -15.39 -40.34
C VAL A 53 -25.73 -16.88 -40.67
N PRO A 54 -26.74 -17.78 -40.61
CA PRO A 54 -26.55 -19.15 -41.09
C PRO A 54 -26.21 -19.27 -42.58
N ALA A 55 -26.77 -18.41 -43.44
CA ALA A 55 -26.42 -18.39 -44.85
C ALA A 55 -24.97 -17.93 -45.08
N PHE A 56 -24.50 -16.95 -44.30
CA PHE A 56 -23.10 -16.54 -44.27
C PHE A 56 -22.19 -17.71 -43.84
N GLU A 57 -22.51 -18.36 -42.72
CA GLU A 57 -21.76 -19.50 -42.19
C GLU A 57 -21.73 -20.66 -43.19
N GLN A 58 -22.87 -20.98 -43.81
CA GLN A 58 -22.96 -22.01 -44.84
C GLN A 58 -22.09 -21.66 -46.07
N ALA A 59 -22.13 -20.41 -46.54
CA ALA A 59 -21.29 -19.96 -47.65
C ALA A 59 -19.79 -20.08 -47.31
N LEU A 60 -19.42 -19.79 -46.07
CA LEU A 60 -18.06 -19.89 -45.54
C LEU A 60 -17.57 -21.35 -45.41
N ASP A 61 -18.44 -22.27 -45.00
CA ASP A 61 -18.16 -23.71 -44.91
C ASP A 61 -18.03 -24.37 -46.29
N GLU A 62 -18.84 -23.93 -47.25
CA GLU A 62 -18.83 -24.46 -48.62
C GLU A 62 -17.77 -23.79 -49.51
N GLY A 63 -16.94 -22.90 -48.95
CA GLY A 63 -15.83 -22.22 -49.64
C GLY A 63 -16.27 -21.15 -50.64
N ARG A 64 -17.50 -20.63 -50.52
CA ARG A 64 -18.06 -19.55 -51.35
C ARG A 64 -17.83 -18.19 -50.69
N TYR A 65 -16.56 -17.79 -50.58
CA TYR A 65 -16.15 -16.60 -49.84
C TYR A 65 -16.66 -15.28 -50.44
N ASP A 66 -16.76 -15.18 -51.78
CA ASP A 66 -17.37 -14.01 -52.43
C ASP A 66 -18.83 -13.80 -52.03
N GLU A 67 -19.58 -14.90 -51.88
CA GLU A 67 -20.97 -14.86 -51.42
C GLU A 67 -21.05 -14.46 -49.95
N ALA A 68 -20.22 -15.07 -49.09
CA ALA A 68 -20.13 -14.71 -47.67
C ALA A 68 -19.80 -13.22 -47.48
N LEU A 69 -18.79 -12.70 -48.18
CA LEU A 69 -18.44 -11.28 -48.14
C LEU A 69 -19.56 -10.38 -48.67
N SER A 70 -20.28 -10.79 -49.71
CA SER A 70 -21.41 -10.03 -50.23
C SER A 70 -22.56 -9.93 -49.22
N ILE A 71 -22.80 -10.99 -48.44
CA ILE A 71 -23.78 -10.99 -47.35
C ILE A 71 -23.35 -10.00 -46.27
N TYR A 72 -22.11 -10.11 -45.78
CA TYR A 72 -21.56 -9.22 -44.75
C TYR A 72 -21.62 -7.75 -45.18
N ARG A 73 -21.07 -7.41 -46.36
CA ARG A 73 -21.03 -6.03 -46.88
C ARG A 73 -22.43 -5.49 -47.14
N GLY A 74 -23.37 -6.33 -47.55
CA GLY A 74 -24.78 -5.95 -47.70
C GLY A 74 -25.38 -5.46 -46.38
N ILE A 75 -25.13 -6.19 -45.28
CA ILE A 75 -25.58 -5.76 -43.94
C ILE A 75 -24.83 -4.50 -43.49
N GLN A 76 -23.51 -4.44 -43.73
CA GLN A 76 -22.68 -3.28 -43.37
C GLN A 76 -23.17 -2.01 -44.07
N ASP A 77 -23.44 -2.07 -45.38
CA ASP A 77 -24.00 -0.97 -46.16
C ASP A 77 -25.39 -0.56 -45.64
N GLU A 78 -26.24 -1.51 -45.24
CA GLU A 78 -27.54 -1.21 -44.64
C GLU A 78 -27.42 -0.49 -43.30
N VAL A 79 -26.43 -0.85 -42.47
CA VAL A 79 -26.14 -0.19 -41.18
C VAL A 79 -25.61 1.23 -41.41
N LEU A 80 -24.68 1.41 -42.36
CA LEU A 80 -24.09 2.71 -42.68
C LEU A 80 -25.09 3.70 -43.28
N ASN A 81 -26.09 3.21 -44.02
CA ASN A 81 -27.10 4.05 -44.69
C ASN A 81 -28.39 4.23 -43.87
N ALA A 82 -28.49 3.69 -42.66
CA ALA A 82 -29.72 3.76 -41.85
C ALA A 82 -29.93 5.12 -41.18
N SER A 83 -31.19 5.59 -41.13
CA SER A 83 -31.58 6.81 -40.40
C SER A 83 -31.47 6.62 -38.88
N PRO A 84 -31.05 7.65 -38.10
CA PRO A 84 -30.98 7.59 -36.63
C PRO A 84 -32.29 7.22 -35.92
N ASP A 85 -33.43 7.37 -36.58
CA ASP A 85 -34.77 7.15 -36.01
C ASP A 85 -35.17 5.65 -35.85
N ASN A 86 -34.33 4.70 -36.28
CA ASN A 86 -34.61 3.25 -36.28
C ASN A 86 -33.61 2.42 -35.43
N GLN A 87 -33.38 2.84 -34.18
CA GLN A 87 -32.33 2.29 -33.30
C GLN A 87 -32.43 0.76 -33.07
N GLU A 88 -33.62 0.18 -32.87
CA GLU A 88 -33.76 -1.27 -32.64
C GLU A 88 -33.39 -2.13 -33.85
N VAL A 89 -33.70 -1.66 -35.07
CA VAL A 89 -33.36 -2.39 -36.31
C VAL A 89 -31.87 -2.35 -36.58
N ASN A 90 -31.23 -1.23 -36.24
CA ASN A 90 -29.78 -1.08 -36.36
C ASN A 90 -29.06 -1.96 -35.33
N ALA A 91 -29.60 -2.09 -34.11
CA ALA A 91 -29.02 -2.96 -33.08
C ALA A 91 -28.99 -4.44 -33.51
N VAL A 92 -30.07 -4.97 -34.11
CA VAL A 92 -30.09 -6.35 -34.59
C VAL A 92 -29.07 -6.58 -35.72
N ARG A 93 -28.95 -5.63 -36.65
CA ARG A 93 -27.98 -5.74 -37.75
C ARG A 93 -26.54 -5.62 -37.29
N ILE A 94 -26.27 -4.75 -36.31
CA ILE A 94 -24.95 -4.67 -35.65
C ILE A 94 -24.64 -6.03 -35.00
N GLN A 95 -25.57 -6.63 -34.26
CA GLN A 95 -25.39 -7.96 -33.70
C GLN A 95 -25.09 -9.02 -34.77
N MET A 96 -25.77 -8.97 -35.92
CA MET A 96 -25.50 -9.89 -37.03
C MET A 96 -24.08 -9.71 -37.60
N LEU A 97 -23.59 -8.47 -37.71
CA LEU A 97 -22.20 -8.19 -38.11
C LEU A 97 -21.22 -8.75 -37.07
N ASP A 98 -21.46 -8.52 -35.78
CA ASP A 98 -20.64 -9.04 -34.69
C ASP A 98 -20.60 -10.58 -34.72
N ASP A 99 -21.75 -11.24 -34.95
CA ASP A 99 -21.84 -12.70 -35.05
C ASP A 99 -21.03 -13.23 -36.25
N MET A 100 -21.14 -12.58 -37.42
CA MET A 100 -20.36 -12.95 -38.62
C MET A 100 -18.85 -12.73 -38.42
N GLU A 101 -18.45 -11.61 -37.81
CA GLU A 101 -17.06 -11.30 -37.46
C GLU A 101 -16.51 -12.33 -36.48
N ASN A 102 -17.29 -12.73 -35.47
CA ASN A 102 -16.92 -13.76 -34.50
C ASN A 102 -16.74 -15.14 -35.15
N ILE A 103 -17.61 -15.53 -36.09
CA ILE A 103 -17.46 -16.78 -36.84
C ILE A 103 -16.12 -16.80 -37.59
N VAL A 104 -15.78 -15.70 -38.28
CA VAL A 104 -14.49 -15.58 -38.97
C VAL A 104 -13.34 -15.60 -37.98
N ARG A 105 -13.43 -14.85 -36.87
CA ARG A 105 -12.41 -14.77 -35.81
C ARG A 105 -12.06 -16.12 -35.24
N VAL A 106 -13.05 -16.89 -34.79
CA VAL A 106 -12.85 -18.24 -34.24
C VAL A 106 -12.09 -19.14 -35.22
N ARG A 107 -12.40 -19.05 -36.52
CA ARG A 107 -11.72 -19.84 -37.54
C ARG A 107 -10.29 -19.35 -37.80
N VAL A 108 -10.05 -18.04 -37.86
CA VAL A 108 -8.71 -17.46 -38.01
C VAL A 108 -7.83 -17.80 -36.82
N ASP A 109 -8.34 -17.63 -35.60
CA ASP A 109 -7.62 -17.95 -34.37
C ASP A 109 -7.24 -19.44 -34.32
N SER A 110 -8.18 -20.33 -34.63
CA SER A 110 -7.88 -21.77 -34.68
C SER A 110 -6.78 -22.11 -35.69
N ILE A 111 -6.76 -21.44 -36.85
CA ILE A 111 -5.69 -21.61 -37.84
C ILE A 111 -4.37 -21.09 -37.25
N CYS A 112 -4.35 -19.89 -36.67
CA CYS A 112 -3.16 -19.28 -36.11
C CYS A 112 -2.56 -20.11 -34.96
N ASP A 113 -3.40 -20.54 -34.01
CA ASP A 113 -3.01 -21.37 -32.87
C ASP A 113 -2.38 -22.68 -33.36
N ARG A 114 -2.97 -23.32 -34.38
CA ARG A 114 -2.39 -24.55 -34.96
C ARG A 114 -1.03 -24.32 -35.60
N ILE A 115 -0.80 -23.17 -36.24
CA ILE A 115 0.53 -22.82 -36.79
C ILE A 115 1.54 -22.70 -35.66
N ILE A 116 1.18 -21.97 -34.59
CA ILE A 116 2.05 -21.68 -33.44
C ILE A 116 2.36 -22.95 -32.63
N ASP A 117 1.33 -23.68 -32.21
CA ASP A 117 1.44 -24.80 -31.27
C ASP A 117 1.94 -26.07 -31.94
N ASN A 118 1.51 -26.32 -33.19
CA ASN A 118 1.67 -27.61 -33.85
C ASN A 118 2.55 -27.57 -35.10
N ARG A 119 3.17 -26.42 -35.41
CA ARG A 119 3.89 -26.18 -36.67
C ARG A 119 3.06 -26.61 -37.88
N TYR A 120 1.79 -26.21 -37.87
CA TYR A 120 0.84 -26.57 -38.91
C TYR A 120 1.16 -25.86 -40.23
N VAL A 121 1.25 -26.64 -41.31
CA VAL A 121 1.37 -26.11 -42.68
C VAL A 121 -0.02 -25.84 -43.23
N LEU A 122 -0.25 -24.59 -43.67
CA LEU A 122 -1.54 -24.18 -44.22
C LEU A 122 -1.92 -25.02 -45.44
N THR A 123 -3.17 -25.47 -45.48
CA THR A 123 -3.74 -26.13 -46.67
C THR A 123 -4.15 -25.09 -47.71
N ALA A 124 -4.37 -25.54 -48.96
CA ALA A 124 -4.94 -24.69 -49.99
C ALA A 124 -6.31 -24.11 -49.60
N SER A 125 -7.08 -24.83 -48.78
CA SER A 125 -8.36 -24.35 -48.25
C SER A 125 -8.17 -23.21 -47.25
N ASP A 126 -7.19 -23.32 -46.35
CA ASP A 126 -6.90 -22.29 -45.36
C ASP A 126 -6.38 -21.02 -46.02
N ILE A 127 -5.44 -21.15 -46.99
CA ILE A 127 -4.92 -20.02 -47.75
C ILE A 127 -6.06 -19.31 -48.49
N ASN A 128 -6.94 -20.07 -49.16
CA ASN A 128 -8.05 -19.49 -49.90
C ASN A 128 -9.05 -18.76 -48.97
N PHE A 129 -9.34 -19.33 -47.78
CA PHE A 129 -10.16 -18.67 -46.77
C PHE A 129 -9.54 -17.35 -46.29
N LEU A 130 -8.28 -17.40 -45.87
CA LEU A 130 -7.55 -16.25 -45.33
C LEU A 130 -7.41 -15.12 -46.35
N ASP A 131 -7.14 -15.45 -47.62
CA ASP A 131 -6.97 -14.48 -48.71
C ASP A 131 -8.32 -13.91 -49.20
N SER A 132 -9.35 -14.76 -49.32
CA SER A 132 -10.61 -14.35 -49.95
C SER A 132 -11.52 -13.55 -49.03
N MET A 133 -11.41 -13.69 -47.71
CA MET A 133 -12.29 -13.00 -46.75
C MET A 133 -11.86 -11.56 -46.40
N GLN A 134 -10.79 -11.04 -47.04
CA GLN A 134 -10.40 -9.62 -47.05
C GLN A 134 -10.40 -8.93 -45.68
N GLU A 135 -11.23 -7.91 -45.44
CA GLU A 135 -11.26 -7.12 -44.20
C GLU A 135 -11.53 -7.97 -42.95
N LEU A 136 -12.33 -9.03 -43.09
CA LEU A 136 -12.72 -9.90 -41.98
C LEU A 136 -11.57 -10.77 -41.48
N THR A 137 -10.60 -11.11 -42.33
CA THR A 137 -9.39 -11.85 -41.93
C THR A 137 -8.19 -10.93 -41.70
N SER A 138 -8.08 -9.82 -42.44
CA SER A 138 -6.90 -8.94 -42.41
C SER A 138 -6.69 -8.26 -41.06
N SER A 139 -7.77 -7.79 -40.42
CA SER A 139 -7.68 -7.16 -39.10
C SER A 139 -7.19 -8.16 -38.04
N ILE A 140 -7.77 -9.36 -38.07
CA ILE A 140 -7.53 -10.41 -37.08
C ILE A 140 -6.12 -10.98 -37.25
N VAL A 141 -5.71 -11.28 -38.48
CA VAL A 141 -4.34 -11.77 -38.73
C VAL A 141 -3.30 -10.70 -38.39
N SER A 142 -3.59 -9.41 -38.63
CA SER A 142 -2.70 -8.34 -38.22
C SER A 142 -2.54 -8.31 -36.70
N GLU A 143 -3.64 -8.34 -35.94
CA GLU A 143 -3.64 -8.47 -34.47
C GLU A 143 -2.76 -9.66 -34.03
N ARG A 144 -2.99 -10.85 -34.60
CA ARG A 144 -2.21 -12.05 -34.27
C ARG A 144 -0.72 -11.95 -34.62
N LEU A 145 -0.34 -11.18 -35.66
CA LEU A 145 1.06 -10.90 -36.00
C LEU A 145 1.72 -9.97 -34.98
N TYR A 146 1.00 -8.96 -34.46
CA TYR A 146 1.50 -8.14 -33.36
C TYR A 146 1.60 -8.94 -32.06
N ASP A 147 0.59 -9.74 -31.73
CA ASP A 147 0.55 -10.54 -30.50
C ASP A 147 1.72 -11.52 -30.39
N ILE A 148 2.08 -12.20 -31.48
CA ILE A 148 3.21 -13.13 -31.45
C ILE A 148 4.55 -12.39 -31.32
N CYS A 149 4.66 -11.18 -31.89
CA CYS A 149 5.83 -10.31 -31.70
C CYS A 149 5.91 -9.80 -30.25
N GLU A 150 4.79 -9.45 -29.63
CA GLU A 150 4.74 -9.06 -28.22
C GLU A 150 5.15 -10.24 -27.32
N ASN A 151 4.58 -11.42 -27.55
CA ASN A 151 4.96 -12.61 -26.80
C ASN A 151 6.43 -12.98 -26.99
N PHE A 152 7.02 -12.70 -28.16
CA PHE A 152 8.45 -12.85 -28.36
C PHE A 152 9.26 -11.80 -27.59
N LEU A 153 8.84 -10.53 -27.62
CA LEU A 153 9.45 -9.44 -26.86
C LEU A 153 9.44 -9.74 -25.35
N LEU A 154 8.35 -10.34 -24.85
CA LEU A 154 8.20 -10.78 -23.46
C LEU A 154 8.95 -12.08 -23.14
N GLY A 155 9.51 -12.76 -24.14
CA GLY A 155 10.23 -14.02 -23.98
C GLY A 155 9.33 -15.24 -23.73
N ASN A 156 8.03 -15.14 -24.03
CA ASN A 156 7.06 -16.23 -23.90
C ASN A 156 7.11 -17.21 -25.08
N VAL A 157 7.64 -16.76 -26.23
CA VAL A 157 7.73 -17.54 -27.47
C VAL A 157 9.16 -17.47 -28.02
N GLU A 158 9.68 -18.56 -28.58
CA GLU A 158 11.02 -18.58 -29.19
C GLU A 158 11.01 -18.08 -30.65
N LYS A 159 12.08 -17.40 -31.07
CA LYS A 159 12.27 -16.87 -32.43
C LYS A 159 11.92 -17.85 -33.57
N PRO A 160 12.29 -19.16 -33.53
CA PRO A 160 11.93 -20.08 -34.60
C PRO A 160 10.43 -20.31 -34.76
N VAL A 161 9.65 -20.17 -33.68
CA VAL A 161 8.18 -20.27 -33.73
C VAL A 161 7.59 -19.03 -34.41
N VAL A 162 8.09 -17.85 -34.05
CA VAL A 162 7.71 -16.57 -34.67
C VAL A 162 8.02 -16.61 -36.17
N MET A 163 9.26 -16.96 -36.54
CA MET A 163 9.66 -17.06 -37.94
C MET A 163 8.77 -18.02 -38.73
N TYR A 164 8.46 -19.19 -38.16
CA TYR A 164 7.57 -20.16 -38.80
C TYR A 164 6.16 -19.61 -39.01
N PHE A 165 5.61 -18.90 -38.03
CA PHE A 165 4.29 -18.26 -38.13
C PHE A 165 4.26 -17.24 -39.28
N PHE A 166 5.26 -16.38 -39.35
CA PHE A 166 5.41 -15.41 -40.41
C PHE A 166 5.64 -16.06 -41.79
N GLU A 167 6.41 -17.16 -41.87
CA GLU A 167 6.60 -17.93 -43.12
C GLU A 167 5.29 -18.49 -43.68
N GLN A 168 4.34 -18.88 -42.82
CA GLN A 168 3.02 -19.36 -43.27
C GLN A 168 2.12 -18.23 -43.77
N LEU A 169 2.16 -17.06 -43.13
CA LEU A 169 1.19 -15.98 -43.37
C LEU A 169 1.69 -14.91 -44.36
N GLN A 170 2.99 -14.60 -44.38
CA GLN A 170 3.57 -13.57 -45.26
C GLN A 170 3.26 -13.78 -46.75
N PRO A 171 3.23 -15.01 -47.31
CA PRO A 171 2.92 -15.22 -48.73
C PRO A 171 1.48 -14.86 -49.13
N ILE A 172 0.56 -14.71 -48.17
CA ILE A 172 -0.84 -14.37 -48.42
C ILE A 172 -0.93 -12.87 -48.67
N GLY A 173 -1.55 -12.47 -49.79
CA GLY A 173 -1.43 -11.13 -50.36
C GLY A 173 -1.85 -10.02 -49.40
N ASN A 174 -2.94 -10.26 -48.65
CA ASN A 174 -3.51 -9.28 -47.73
C ASN A 174 -2.65 -9.02 -46.48
N PHE A 175 -1.74 -9.93 -46.12
CA PHE A 175 -0.99 -9.85 -44.86
C PHE A 175 0.45 -9.37 -45.04
N ALA A 176 0.98 -9.45 -46.27
CA ALA A 176 2.36 -9.07 -46.56
C ALA A 176 2.70 -7.62 -46.14
N ALA A 177 1.73 -6.70 -46.21
CA ALA A 177 1.93 -5.30 -45.82
C ALA A 177 2.19 -5.14 -44.31
N THR A 178 1.52 -5.93 -43.46
CA THR A 178 1.72 -5.96 -42.00
C THR A 178 2.88 -6.87 -41.60
N ALA A 179 3.02 -8.02 -42.25
CA ALA A 179 4.01 -9.03 -41.89
C ALA A 179 5.45 -8.60 -42.21
N ASN A 180 5.68 -7.95 -43.36
CA ASN A 180 7.04 -7.62 -43.82
C ASN A 180 7.79 -6.62 -42.92
N PRO A 181 7.17 -5.53 -42.40
CA PRO A 181 7.82 -4.66 -41.42
C PRO A 181 8.22 -5.41 -40.15
N LEU A 182 7.28 -6.12 -39.52
CA LEU A 182 7.52 -6.88 -38.27
C LEU A 182 8.62 -7.94 -38.43
N LEU A 183 8.65 -8.66 -39.56
CA LEU A 183 9.72 -9.61 -39.91
C LEU A 183 11.11 -8.98 -39.91
N ARG A 184 11.24 -7.73 -40.39
CA ARG A 184 12.52 -7.01 -40.43
C ARG A 184 12.97 -6.55 -39.05
N GLU A 185 12.06 -6.46 -38.10
CA GLU A 185 12.30 -5.97 -36.75
C GLU A 185 12.56 -7.10 -35.74
N LEU A 186 12.46 -8.38 -36.13
CA LEU A 186 12.64 -9.52 -35.22
C LEU A 186 13.99 -9.52 -34.48
N ASP A 187 15.07 -9.07 -35.12
CA ASP A 187 16.39 -8.97 -34.46
C ASP A 187 16.41 -7.87 -33.39
N SER A 188 15.72 -6.75 -33.64
CA SER A 188 15.54 -5.67 -32.66
C SER A 188 14.68 -6.14 -31.48
N ILE A 189 13.58 -6.85 -31.77
CA ILE A 189 12.71 -7.44 -30.74
C ILE A 189 13.51 -8.37 -29.83
N GLU A 190 14.28 -9.29 -30.41
CA GLU A 190 15.12 -10.24 -29.66
C GLU A 190 16.14 -9.53 -28.76
N THR A 191 16.75 -8.45 -29.27
CA THR A 191 17.75 -7.68 -28.52
C THR A 191 17.11 -6.92 -27.36
N ALA A 192 15.89 -6.41 -27.53
CA ALA A 192 15.15 -5.68 -26.50
C ALA A 192 14.52 -6.58 -25.43
N THR A 193 14.30 -7.88 -25.69
CA THR A 193 13.61 -8.82 -24.80
C THR A 193 14.12 -8.79 -23.35
N GLY A 194 15.44 -8.78 -23.15
CA GLY A 194 16.02 -8.80 -21.79
C GLY A 194 15.67 -7.54 -20.99
N ASP A 195 15.71 -6.38 -21.64
CA ASP A 195 15.44 -5.10 -21.01
C ASP A 195 13.93 -4.90 -20.74
N VAL A 196 13.08 -5.29 -21.70
CA VAL A 196 11.61 -5.23 -21.52
C VAL A 196 11.17 -6.16 -20.40
N ARG A 197 11.70 -7.38 -20.32
CA ARG A 197 11.39 -8.30 -19.20
C ARG A 197 11.84 -7.75 -17.85
N THR A 198 12.92 -6.99 -17.82
CA THR A 198 13.36 -6.31 -16.59
C THR A 198 12.34 -5.23 -16.19
N ALA A 199 11.80 -4.47 -17.14
CA ALA A 199 10.77 -3.47 -16.87
C ALA A 199 9.45 -4.11 -16.39
N GLU A 200 9.02 -5.21 -17.02
CA GLU A 200 7.84 -5.98 -16.59
C GLU A 200 8.01 -6.56 -15.18
N ALA A 201 9.22 -7.02 -14.83
CA ALA A 201 9.52 -7.50 -13.47
C ALA A 201 9.38 -6.39 -12.43
N SER A 202 9.94 -5.21 -12.69
CA SER A 202 9.75 -4.04 -11.80
C SER A 202 8.28 -3.65 -11.65
N LEU A 203 7.52 -3.68 -12.74
CA LEU A 203 6.09 -3.39 -12.70
C LEU A 203 5.31 -4.42 -11.87
N ALA A 204 5.62 -5.71 -12.01
CA ALA A 204 5.00 -6.78 -11.23
C ALA A 204 5.33 -6.70 -9.73
N GLU A 205 6.47 -6.11 -9.37
CA GLU A 205 6.87 -5.82 -7.98
C GLU A 205 6.24 -4.52 -7.45
N GLY A 206 5.55 -3.75 -8.29
CA GLY A 206 4.96 -2.45 -7.93
C GLY A 206 5.93 -1.27 -8.00
N ASP A 207 7.15 -1.46 -8.51
CA ASP A 207 8.13 -0.38 -8.73
C ASP A 207 7.87 0.31 -10.08
N TYR A 208 6.84 1.16 -10.08
CA TYR A 208 6.41 1.92 -11.25
C TYR A 208 7.52 2.83 -11.82
N ILE A 209 8.32 3.44 -10.94
CA ILE A 209 9.37 4.38 -11.35
C ILE A 209 10.48 3.64 -12.08
N ALA A 210 10.95 2.50 -11.55
CA ALA A 210 11.94 1.69 -12.23
C ALA A 210 11.40 1.16 -13.56
N ALA A 211 10.15 0.70 -13.60
CA ALA A 211 9.51 0.24 -14.83
C ALA A 211 9.48 1.35 -15.90
N VAL A 212 8.95 2.54 -15.58
CA VAL A 212 8.89 3.68 -16.52
C VAL A 212 10.28 4.10 -16.98
N LYS A 213 11.26 4.21 -16.06
CA LYS A 213 12.64 4.54 -16.42
C LYS A 213 13.22 3.51 -17.40
N LYS A 214 12.96 2.23 -17.16
CA LYS A 214 13.47 1.14 -18.01
C LYS A 214 12.79 1.12 -19.38
N TYR A 215 11.46 1.27 -19.45
CA TYR A 215 10.77 1.40 -20.74
C TYR A 215 11.20 2.65 -21.50
N THR A 216 11.40 3.78 -20.83
CA THR A 216 11.89 5.02 -21.48
C THR A 216 13.28 4.79 -22.08
N GLN A 217 14.17 4.14 -21.33
CA GLN A 217 15.51 3.79 -21.83
C GLN A 217 15.45 2.89 -23.09
N VAL A 218 14.51 1.94 -23.13
CA VAL A 218 14.31 1.07 -24.31
C VAL A 218 13.70 1.89 -25.45
N ASN A 219 12.66 2.67 -25.19
CA ASN A 219 12.00 3.51 -26.19
C ASN A 219 12.97 4.47 -26.90
N ASP A 220 13.92 5.04 -26.16
CA ASP A 220 14.94 5.94 -26.72
C ASP A 220 15.93 5.24 -27.69
N GLN A 221 16.01 3.90 -27.64
CA GLN A 221 16.96 3.10 -28.42
C GLN A 221 16.32 2.40 -29.63
N TYR A 222 15.00 2.21 -29.62
CA TYR A 222 14.30 1.42 -30.62
C TYR A 222 13.14 2.22 -31.24
N GLU A 223 13.03 2.16 -32.56
CA GLU A 223 11.87 2.62 -33.31
C GLU A 223 10.98 1.42 -33.71
N GLY A 224 9.84 1.67 -34.35
CA GLY A 224 8.94 0.63 -34.84
C GLY A 224 8.23 -0.11 -33.71
N PHE A 225 8.02 -1.42 -33.86
CA PHE A 225 7.23 -2.25 -32.96
C PHE A 225 7.66 -2.12 -31.49
N VAL A 226 8.97 -2.17 -31.21
CA VAL A 226 9.49 -2.10 -29.83
C VAL A 226 9.27 -0.71 -29.24
N GLY A 227 9.49 0.35 -30.03
CA GLY A 227 9.22 1.73 -29.60
C GLY A 227 7.74 1.95 -29.30
N ASP A 228 6.87 1.61 -30.25
CA ASP A 228 5.41 1.72 -30.12
C ASP A 228 4.90 0.92 -28.90
N TYR A 229 5.45 -0.26 -28.66
CA TYR A 229 5.15 -1.07 -27.47
C TYR A 229 5.52 -0.34 -26.18
N CYS A 230 6.74 0.20 -26.11
CA CYS A 230 7.23 0.90 -24.93
C CYS A 230 6.45 2.19 -24.68
N GLU A 231 6.12 2.96 -25.72
CA GLU A 231 5.32 4.19 -25.61
C GLU A 231 3.94 3.89 -25.02
N ASN A 232 3.25 2.88 -25.54
CA ASN A 232 1.95 2.44 -25.03
C ASN A 232 2.03 1.95 -23.57
N LYS A 233 3.08 1.19 -23.23
CA LYS A 233 3.32 0.72 -21.85
C LYS A 233 3.60 1.87 -20.89
N ILE A 234 4.43 2.84 -21.28
CA ILE A 234 4.71 4.02 -20.46
C ILE A 234 3.42 4.81 -20.19
N ALA A 235 2.58 5.02 -21.21
CA ALA A 235 1.31 5.71 -21.05
C ALA A 235 0.38 4.97 -20.05
N ALA A 236 0.22 3.66 -20.22
CA ALA A 236 -0.60 2.84 -19.32
C ALA A 236 -0.08 2.82 -17.87
N ILE A 237 1.24 2.75 -17.67
CA ILE A 237 1.83 2.81 -16.34
C ILE A 237 1.62 4.19 -15.71
N LYS A 238 1.82 5.28 -16.48
CA LYS A 238 1.59 6.65 -16.00
C LYS A 238 0.17 6.85 -15.47
N ASP A 239 -0.84 6.31 -16.18
CA ASP A 239 -2.24 6.42 -15.78
C ASP A 239 -2.54 5.69 -14.46
N THR A 240 -1.80 4.62 -14.14
CA THR A 240 -2.03 3.79 -12.95
C THR A 240 -1.16 4.18 -11.75
N MET A 241 0.04 4.71 -12.00
CA MET A 241 1.01 5.04 -10.94
C MET A 241 0.74 6.39 -10.27
N TYR A 242 0.05 7.33 -10.93
CA TYR A 242 -0.02 8.72 -10.47
C TYR A 242 -0.58 8.83 -9.04
N GLU A 243 -1.82 8.37 -8.83
CA GLU A 243 -2.51 8.45 -7.54
C GLU A 243 -1.74 7.79 -6.39
N PRO A 244 -1.30 6.51 -6.48
CA PRO A 244 -0.59 5.87 -5.37
C PRO A 244 0.75 6.55 -5.05
N MET A 245 1.49 7.00 -6.07
CA MET A 245 2.78 7.67 -5.85
C MET A 245 2.61 9.08 -5.26
N MET A 246 1.57 9.81 -5.66
CA MET A 246 1.23 11.09 -5.04
C MET A 246 0.84 10.92 -3.57
N ALA A 247 -0.03 9.95 -3.27
CA ALA A 247 -0.44 9.66 -1.90
C ALA A 247 0.75 9.26 -1.01
N GLU A 248 1.65 8.43 -1.52
CA GLU A 248 2.88 8.03 -0.81
C GLU A 248 3.78 9.26 -0.54
N GLY A 249 4.04 10.09 -1.54
CA GLY A 249 4.90 11.26 -1.38
C GLY A 249 4.30 12.32 -0.44
N GLU A 250 2.99 12.54 -0.50
CA GLU A 250 2.30 13.47 0.42
C GLU A 250 2.34 12.95 1.86
N HIS A 251 2.17 11.64 2.04
CA HIS A 251 2.32 11.01 3.34
C HIS A 251 3.76 11.12 3.88
N MET A 252 4.78 10.98 3.02
CA MET A 252 6.17 11.23 3.39
C MET A 252 6.38 12.67 3.87
N LEU A 253 5.78 13.67 3.21
CA LEU A 253 5.83 15.07 3.65
C LEU A 253 5.16 15.26 5.03
N GLN A 254 3.99 14.65 5.25
CA GLN A 254 3.26 14.73 6.52
C GLN A 254 4.02 14.08 7.69
N THR A 255 4.85 13.09 7.39
CA THR A 255 5.65 12.34 8.37
C THR A 255 7.12 12.77 8.41
N TYR A 256 7.43 13.96 7.87
CA TYR A 256 8.76 14.59 7.90
C TYR A 256 9.86 13.80 7.19
N LYS A 257 9.49 12.83 6.32
CA LYS A 257 10.40 12.05 5.48
C LYS A 257 10.82 12.85 4.23
N PHE A 258 11.36 14.05 4.45
CA PHE A 258 11.61 15.02 3.38
C PHE A 258 12.66 14.56 2.37
N TYR A 259 13.66 13.79 2.78
CA TYR A 259 14.69 13.29 1.86
C TYR A 259 14.14 12.19 0.95
N SER A 260 13.32 11.31 1.52
CA SER A 260 12.59 10.30 0.75
C SER A 260 11.57 10.94 -0.20
N ALA A 261 10.80 11.92 0.28
CA ALA A 261 9.85 12.68 -0.53
C ALA A 261 10.54 13.43 -1.68
N GLU A 262 11.66 14.11 -1.42
CA GLU A 262 12.44 14.81 -2.45
C GLU A 262 12.88 13.86 -3.55
N ARG A 263 13.39 12.67 -3.19
CA ARG A 263 13.79 11.65 -4.17
C ARG A 263 12.60 11.20 -5.02
N LEU A 264 11.48 10.87 -4.38
CA LEU A 264 10.26 10.42 -5.07
C LEU A 264 9.74 11.50 -6.01
N PHE A 265 9.52 12.72 -5.52
CA PHE A 265 8.99 13.81 -6.34
C PHE A 265 9.97 14.28 -7.41
N SER A 266 11.29 14.17 -7.20
CA SER A 266 12.27 14.42 -8.25
C SER A 266 12.13 13.40 -9.39
N ASP A 267 11.93 12.12 -9.08
CA ASP A 267 11.69 11.09 -10.09
C ASP A 267 10.34 11.32 -10.80
N LEU A 268 9.29 11.65 -10.06
CA LEU A 268 7.97 11.97 -10.63
C LEU A 268 8.01 13.23 -11.50
N ALA A 269 8.80 14.25 -11.15
CA ALA A 269 8.93 15.47 -11.95
C ALA A 269 9.60 15.20 -13.31
N VAL A 270 10.45 14.17 -13.41
CA VAL A 270 10.99 13.72 -14.70
C VAL A 270 9.92 13.00 -15.52
N ILE A 271 9.07 12.19 -14.87
CA ILE A 271 8.02 11.40 -15.52
C ILE A 271 6.84 12.28 -15.95
N PHE A 272 6.47 13.28 -15.14
CA PHE A 272 5.35 14.20 -15.30
C PHE A 272 5.84 15.68 -15.26
N PRO A 273 6.60 16.14 -16.27
CA PRO A 273 7.28 17.44 -16.24
C PRO A 273 6.35 18.66 -16.21
N GLU A 274 5.08 18.50 -16.62
CA GLU A 274 4.09 19.58 -16.64
C GLU A 274 3.17 19.58 -15.42
N ASP A 275 3.35 18.67 -14.46
CA ASP A 275 2.51 18.58 -13.27
C ASP A 275 2.95 19.58 -12.19
N GLU A 276 2.07 20.55 -11.90
CA GLU A 276 2.35 21.61 -10.92
C GLU A 276 2.25 21.13 -9.47
N MET A 277 1.47 20.08 -9.18
CA MET A 277 1.33 19.53 -7.82
C MET A 277 2.61 18.78 -7.42
N ILE A 278 3.16 17.96 -8.33
CA ILE A 278 4.46 17.30 -8.15
C ILE A 278 5.56 18.34 -7.91
N LYS A 279 5.60 19.42 -8.72
CA LYS A 279 6.59 20.51 -8.53
C LYS A 279 6.43 21.21 -7.18
N SER A 280 5.21 21.47 -6.75
CA SER A 280 4.92 22.11 -5.45
C SER A 280 5.36 21.21 -4.28
N ASN A 281 5.08 19.91 -4.36
CA ASN A 281 5.47 18.95 -3.34
C ASN A 281 6.99 18.75 -3.30
N LEU A 282 7.65 18.70 -4.47
CA LEU A 282 9.11 18.69 -4.57
C LEU A 282 9.72 19.94 -3.91
N LEU A 283 9.18 21.14 -4.20
CA LEU A 283 9.66 22.37 -3.59
C LEU A 283 9.50 22.35 -2.06
N THR A 284 8.39 21.80 -1.57
CA THR A 284 8.16 21.64 -0.13
C THR A 284 9.22 20.72 0.47
N ALA A 285 9.48 19.55 -0.13
CA ALA A 285 10.52 18.63 0.32
C ALA A 285 11.90 19.31 0.35
N THR A 286 12.32 19.90 -0.76
CA THR A 286 13.63 20.56 -0.90
C THR A 286 13.81 21.76 0.05
N SER A 287 12.72 22.38 0.54
CA SER A 287 12.81 23.45 1.53
C SER A 287 13.26 22.98 2.93
N TYR A 288 13.20 21.68 3.19
CA TYR A 288 13.60 21.04 4.44
C TYR A 288 14.78 20.07 4.30
N THR A 289 15.33 19.91 3.08
CA THR A 289 16.52 19.07 2.86
C THR A 289 17.76 19.91 2.65
N GLU A 290 18.87 19.39 3.15
CA GLU A 290 20.21 19.93 2.96
C GLU A 290 21.17 18.84 2.46
N GLU A 291 22.34 19.24 1.95
CA GLU A 291 23.39 18.30 1.58
C GLU A 291 23.71 17.35 2.75
N VAL A 292 23.70 16.05 2.48
CA VAL A 292 24.06 15.02 3.47
C VAL A 292 25.47 14.50 3.25
N LYS A 293 26.20 14.24 4.34
CA LYS A 293 27.53 13.63 4.30
C LYS A 293 27.61 12.46 5.26
N GLU A 294 28.53 11.57 4.92
CA GLU A 294 28.91 10.49 5.81
C GLU A 294 29.46 11.06 7.13
N TYR A 295 28.91 10.58 8.24
CA TYR A 295 29.29 11.01 9.58
C TYR A 295 30.22 9.97 10.23
N ARG A 296 31.33 10.44 10.82
CA ARG A 296 32.36 9.59 11.46
C ARG A 296 32.60 9.92 12.94
N GLY A 297 31.74 10.74 13.53
CA GLY A 297 31.84 11.12 14.95
C GLY A 297 31.06 10.17 15.87
N PRO A 298 30.92 10.55 17.15
CA PRO A 298 30.07 9.83 18.09
C PRO A 298 28.58 9.95 17.72
N ILE A 299 27.83 8.89 17.99
CA ILE A 299 26.38 8.85 17.87
C ILE A 299 25.81 8.88 19.28
N GLU A 300 25.14 9.97 19.62
CA GLU A 300 24.57 10.12 20.96
C GLU A 300 23.28 9.32 21.05
N VAL A 301 23.10 8.60 22.15
CA VAL A 301 21.85 7.92 22.46
C VAL A 301 21.41 8.37 23.85
N ILE A 302 20.37 9.18 23.92
CA ILE A 302 19.77 9.56 25.21
C ILE A 302 18.62 8.63 25.53
N CYS A 303 18.42 8.36 26.81
CA CYS A 303 17.33 7.49 27.25
C CYS A 303 16.58 8.09 28.42
N VAL A 304 15.26 8.18 28.31
CA VAL A 304 14.36 8.68 29.35
C VAL A 304 13.38 7.58 29.74
N ARG A 305 12.82 7.66 30.94
CA ARG A 305 11.64 6.87 31.34
C ARG A 305 10.39 7.71 31.12
N SER A 306 9.23 7.19 31.53
CA SER A 306 8.02 8.02 31.68
C SER A 306 8.33 9.31 32.43
N LEU A 307 7.71 10.40 32.00
CA LEU A 307 7.97 11.72 32.55
C LEU A 307 7.03 12.05 33.72
N ILE A 308 7.51 12.87 34.64
CA ILE A 308 6.68 13.52 35.66
C ILE A 308 5.92 14.65 34.97
N VAL A 309 4.60 14.48 34.83
CA VAL A 309 3.70 15.49 34.26
C VAL A 309 3.00 16.28 35.37
N ASP A 310 2.69 15.64 36.50
CA ASP A 310 2.09 16.29 37.65
C ASP A 310 3.12 16.54 38.76
N THR A 311 3.76 17.70 38.70
CA THR A 311 4.77 18.12 39.68
C THR A 311 4.19 18.37 41.07
N GLU A 312 2.90 18.67 41.20
CA GLU A 312 2.26 18.83 42.51
C GLU A 312 2.12 17.50 43.23
N THR A 313 1.72 16.44 42.51
CA THR A 313 1.71 15.08 43.07
C THR A 313 3.13 14.60 43.37
N ALA A 314 4.07 14.81 42.46
CA ALA A 314 5.44 14.30 42.58
C ALA A 314 6.24 14.92 43.74
N PHE A 315 6.05 16.22 44.01
CA PHE A 315 6.84 16.97 45.00
C PHE A 315 6.05 17.35 46.25
N ALA A 316 4.87 16.78 46.48
CA ALA A 316 4.15 16.98 47.74
C ALA A 316 4.81 16.21 48.92
N ASP A 317 4.95 16.88 50.07
CA ASP A 317 5.50 16.36 51.36
C ASP A 317 4.99 14.97 51.79
N ARG A 318 3.80 14.57 51.34
CA ARG A 318 3.14 13.31 51.73
C ARG A 318 3.53 12.10 50.87
N TYR A 319 4.21 12.28 49.75
CA TYR A 319 4.46 11.23 48.75
C TYR A 319 5.92 10.79 48.63
N HIS A 320 6.75 11.01 49.66
CA HIS A 320 8.15 10.54 49.75
C HIS A 320 8.36 9.00 49.65
N SER A 321 7.36 8.19 49.28
CA SER A 321 7.53 6.76 49.01
C SER A 321 8.05 6.44 47.60
N GLY A 322 7.87 7.34 46.63
CA GLY A 322 8.37 7.19 45.26
C GLY A 322 9.71 7.91 45.04
N ASP A 323 10.67 7.28 44.37
CA ASP A 323 11.96 7.91 44.06
C ASP A 323 11.87 8.78 42.79
N THR A 324 11.27 9.97 42.93
CA THR A 324 11.08 10.94 41.83
C THR A 324 12.38 11.42 41.18
N SER A 325 13.54 11.15 41.80
CA SER A 325 14.85 11.46 41.24
C SER A 325 15.28 10.51 40.10
N LEU A 326 14.54 9.42 39.89
CA LEU A 326 14.72 8.48 38.77
C LEU A 326 14.02 8.92 37.47
N TYR A 327 13.24 10.00 37.53
CA TYR A 327 12.47 10.53 36.41
C TYR A 327 12.86 11.99 36.10
N LEU A 328 12.64 12.39 34.86
CA LEU A 328 12.63 13.79 34.45
C LEU A 328 11.19 14.33 34.53
N THR A 329 11.04 15.65 34.66
CA THR A 329 9.74 16.29 34.39
C THR A 329 9.54 16.52 32.90
N THR A 330 8.30 16.77 32.48
CA THR A 330 8.00 17.17 31.09
C THR A 330 8.74 18.45 30.70
N TYR A 331 8.87 19.40 31.63
CA TYR A 331 9.65 20.63 31.47
C TYR A 331 11.14 20.33 31.21
N GLU A 332 11.77 19.49 32.04
CA GLU A 332 13.18 19.13 31.89
C GLU A 332 13.45 18.46 30.54
N PHE A 333 12.57 17.57 30.09
CA PHE A 333 12.72 16.92 28.79
C PHE A 333 12.61 17.92 27.63
N GLU A 334 11.63 18.84 27.67
CA GLU A 334 11.52 19.90 26.66
C GLU A 334 12.79 20.77 26.61
N LYS A 335 13.33 21.17 27.77
CA LYS A 335 14.58 21.95 27.86
C LYS A 335 15.82 21.19 27.39
N ILE A 336 15.85 19.87 27.56
CA ILE A 336 16.90 19.03 26.98
C ILE A 336 16.80 19.05 25.45
N LEU A 337 15.61 18.93 24.87
CA LEU A 337 15.43 18.99 23.41
C LEU A 337 15.86 20.35 22.84
N GLU A 338 15.49 21.46 23.49
CA GLU A 338 15.95 22.81 23.12
C GLU A 338 17.48 22.90 23.10
N ASN A 339 18.15 22.42 24.17
CA ASN A 339 19.61 22.43 24.27
C ASN A 339 20.27 21.57 23.18
N LEU A 340 19.70 20.39 22.89
CA LEU A 340 20.21 19.50 21.84
C LEU A 340 20.07 20.16 20.47
N TYR A 341 18.94 20.80 20.19
CA TYR A 341 18.72 21.54 18.95
C TYR A 341 19.70 22.71 18.79
N ASP A 342 19.88 23.54 19.82
CA ASP A 342 20.82 24.68 19.84
C ASP A 342 22.29 24.24 19.66
N LYS A 343 22.57 22.97 19.93
CA LYS A 343 23.88 22.35 19.74
C LYS A 343 23.97 21.53 18.45
N ASP A 344 23.10 21.75 17.48
CA ASP A 344 23.09 21.11 16.16
C ASP A 344 22.87 19.59 16.18
N TYR A 345 22.21 19.03 17.19
CA TYR A 345 21.81 17.62 17.13
C TYR A 345 20.63 17.42 16.16
N VAL A 346 20.57 16.23 15.55
CA VAL A 346 19.50 15.79 14.66
C VAL A 346 19.14 14.34 14.96
N LEU A 347 17.85 14.02 15.01
CA LEU A 347 17.37 12.66 15.22
C LEU A 347 17.72 11.79 14.02
N VAL A 348 18.20 10.58 14.29
CA VAL A 348 18.51 9.57 13.27
C VAL A 348 17.94 8.22 13.66
N ASP A 349 17.57 7.42 12.66
CA ASP A 349 17.23 6.01 12.88
C ASP A 349 18.51 5.16 12.94
N PRO A 350 18.78 4.42 14.04
CA PRO A 350 19.92 3.53 14.12
C PRO A 350 19.86 2.36 13.13
N GLU A 351 18.70 2.04 12.54
CA GLU A 351 18.63 1.10 11.41
C GLU A 351 19.45 1.57 10.21
N ASN A 352 19.69 2.87 10.05
CA ASN A 352 20.53 3.41 8.97
C ASN A 352 22.03 3.09 9.12
N LEU A 353 22.45 2.54 10.26
CA LEU A 353 23.80 2.03 10.48
C LEU A 353 23.99 0.62 9.94
N ILE A 354 22.92 -0.03 9.47
CA ILE A 354 22.94 -1.44 9.07
C ILE A 354 22.21 -1.67 7.74
N GLU A 355 22.55 -2.76 7.08
CA GLU A 355 21.75 -3.39 6.05
C GLU A 355 21.32 -4.76 6.54
N ALA A 356 20.01 -4.99 6.64
CA ALA A 356 19.42 -6.24 7.10
C ALA A 356 18.43 -6.81 6.06
N SER A 357 18.65 -6.53 4.78
CA SER A 357 17.87 -7.07 3.66
C SER A 357 18.01 -8.59 3.53
N ASP A 358 19.15 -9.13 3.97
CA ASP A 358 19.34 -10.57 4.17
C ASP A 358 19.03 -10.94 5.64
N PRO A 359 18.09 -11.87 5.91
CA PRO A 359 17.76 -12.27 7.27
C PRO A 359 18.91 -13.02 7.98
N THR A 360 19.91 -13.49 7.23
CA THR A 360 21.02 -14.31 7.72
C THR A 360 22.23 -13.50 8.18
N PHE A 361 22.48 -12.31 7.61
CA PHE A 361 23.61 -11.46 8.01
C PHE A 361 23.28 -9.97 7.95
N LEU A 362 23.93 -9.23 8.85
CA LEU A 362 23.85 -7.78 8.96
C LEU A 362 25.13 -7.18 8.34
N LEU A 363 24.98 -6.24 7.42
CA LEU A 363 26.11 -5.47 6.89
C LEU A 363 26.18 -4.10 7.55
N GLU A 364 27.39 -3.64 7.81
CA GLU A 364 27.64 -2.31 8.35
C GLU A 364 27.41 -1.23 7.28
N ARG A 365 26.74 -0.15 7.66
CA ARG A 365 26.58 1.05 6.83
C ARG A 365 27.07 2.28 7.58
N ASN A 366 27.69 3.19 6.85
CA ASN A 366 28.06 4.47 7.41
C ASN A 366 26.84 5.39 7.43
N LEU A 367 26.54 5.95 8.59
CA LEU A 367 25.46 6.90 8.76
C LEU A 367 25.72 8.17 7.95
N LYS A 368 24.67 8.69 7.32
CA LYS A 368 24.67 10.00 6.69
C LYS A 368 23.75 10.92 7.45
N VAL A 369 24.15 12.18 7.60
CA VAL A 369 23.37 13.24 8.24
C VAL A 369 23.57 14.55 7.48
N PRO A 370 22.68 15.54 7.67
CA PRO A 370 22.86 16.88 7.11
C PRO A 370 24.19 17.50 7.57
N VAL A 371 24.85 18.23 6.68
CA VAL A 371 26.15 18.84 6.97
C VAL A 371 26.07 19.75 8.19
N GLY A 372 26.95 19.52 9.17
CA GLY A 372 27.03 20.32 10.40
C GLY A 372 26.20 19.77 11.56
N LYS A 373 25.26 18.86 11.30
CA LYS A 373 24.46 18.23 12.36
C LYS A 373 25.19 17.04 13.01
N LYS A 374 24.84 16.75 14.26
CA LYS A 374 25.31 15.59 15.05
C LYS A 374 24.17 14.59 15.27
N PRO A 375 24.36 13.30 15.00
CA PRO A 375 23.31 12.30 15.15
C PRO A 375 22.95 12.06 16.62
N LEU A 376 21.65 11.96 16.86
CA LEU A 376 21.02 11.68 18.13
C LEU A 376 19.98 10.57 17.95
N VAL A 377 19.97 9.61 18.87
CA VAL A 377 18.91 8.62 19.03
C VAL A 377 18.24 8.86 20.38
N VAL A 378 16.91 8.88 20.41
CA VAL A 378 16.14 9.00 21.66
C VAL A 378 15.48 7.65 21.95
N VAL A 379 15.71 7.13 23.16
CA VAL A 379 15.07 5.91 23.65
C VAL A 379 14.14 6.25 24.81
N VAL A 380 12.85 5.94 24.69
CA VAL A 380 11.92 5.97 25.81
C VAL A 380 11.86 4.57 26.40
N GLU A 381 12.49 4.39 27.56
CA GLU A 381 12.59 3.11 28.25
C GLU A 381 11.28 2.78 28.98
N ASN A 382 10.75 1.60 28.66
CA ASN A 382 9.71 0.88 29.39
C ASN A 382 8.41 1.65 29.60
N LEU A 383 7.70 1.95 28.50
CA LEU A 383 6.35 2.54 28.55
C LEU A 383 5.24 1.51 28.84
N GLN A 384 5.42 0.65 29.84
CA GLN A 384 4.34 -0.24 30.27
C GLN A 384 3.27 0.46 31.14
N TYR A 385 3.66 1.55 31.84
CA TYR A 385 2.88 2.28 32.86
C TYR A 385 2.46 1.42 34.08
N GLY A 386 3.47 0.92 34.78
CA GLY A 386 3.29 0.20 36.04
C GLY A 386 2.79 1.10 37.17
N VAL A 387 2.03 0.52 38.10
CA VAL A 387 1.35 1.28 39.18
C VAL A 387 2.34 2.01 40.09
N SER A 388 3.55 1.47 40.24
CA SER A 388 4.62 2.07 41.05
C SER A 388 5.01 3.49 40.60
N GLY A 389 4.79 3.84 39.34
CA GLY A 389 5.03 5.18 38.79
C GLY A 389 3.97 6.21 39.19
N TYR A 390 2.74 5.80 39.52
CA TYR A 390 1.61 6.72 39.68
C TYR A 390 1.83 7.75 40.80
N VAL A 391 2.48 7.35 41.89
CA VAL A 391 2.82 8.24 43.01
C VAL A 391 3.91 9.27 42.66
N CYS A 392 4.61 9.09 41.54
CA CYS A 392 5.61 10.03 41.04
C CYS A 392 5.01 11.07 40.08
N GLY A 393 3.68 11.14 39.92
CA GLY A 393 3.04 12.11 39.03
C GLY A 393 3.25 11.82 37.54
N THR A 394 3.48 10.55 37.17
CA THR A 394 3.64 10.13 35.77
C THR A 394 2.29 9.79 35.12
N CYS A 395 2.28 9.65 33.80
CA CYS A 395 1.17 9.06 33.08
C CYS A 395 0.83 7.64 33.56
N ARG A 396 -0.42 7.23 33.32
CA ARG A 396 -0.98 5.91 33.65
C ARG A 396 -1.23 5.04 32.41
N ARG A 397 -1.41 5.67 31.24
CA ARG A 397 -1.57 4.99 29.95
C ARG A 397 -1.37 5.95 28.79
N LEU A 398 -1.22 5.39 27.60
CA LEU A 398 -1.38 6.13 26.34
C LEU A 398 -2.83 6.05 25.83
N VAL A 399 -3.29 7.12 25.21
CA VAL A 399 -4.57 7.20 24.52
C VAL A 399 -4.41 7.98 23.22
N LEU A 400 -5.34 7.82 22.29
CA LEU A 400 -5.44 8.68 21.11
C LEU A 400 -6.47 9.78 21.38
N ASN A 401 -6.16 11.00 20.95
CA ASN A 401 -7.14 12.08 20.93
C ASN A 401 -7.98 12.06 19.64
N ASP A 402 -8.90 13.02 19.50
CA ASP A 402 -9.80 13.13 18.34
C ASP A 402 -9.06 13.41 17.01
N GLU A 403 -7.80 13.87 17.07
CA GLU A 403 -6.93 14.10 15.92
C GLU A 403 -6.00 12.90 15.62
N ASN A 404 -6.25 11.76 16.27
CA ASN A 404 -5.43 10.54 16.14
C ASN A 404 -3.98 10.72 16.59
N GLN A 405 -3.72 11.66 17.52
CA GLN A 405 -2.40 11.88 18.12
C GLN A 405 -2.29 11.13 19.44
N VAL A 406 -1.12 10.54 19.68
CA VAL A 406 -0.82 9.84 20.93
C VAL A 406 -0.63 10.85 22.07
N CYS A 407 -1.42 10.67 23.12
CA CYS A 407 -1.44 11.49 24.33
C CYS A 407 -1.18 10.63 25.56
N GLY A 408 -0.58 11.25 26.59
CA GLY A 408 -0.52 10.67 27.91
C GLY A 408 -1.79 10.95 28.70
N GLU A 409 -2.30 9.95 29.40
CA GLU A 409 -3.37 10.13 30.40
C GLU A 409 -2.78 10.01 31.81
N TYR A 410 -3.04 10.98 32.67
CA TYR A 410 -2.63 10.96 34.08
C TYR A 410 -3.78 11.41 34.99
N VAL A 411 -3.58 11.30 36.30
CA VAL A 411 -4.50 11.84 37.30
C VAL A 411 -3.78 12.94 38.06
N ASN A 412 -4.37 14.14 38.08
CA ASN A 412 -3.78 15.30 38.74
C ASN A 412 -3.93 15.23 40.27
N SER A 413 -3.30 16.19 40.97
CA SER A 413 -3.34 16.36 42.43
C SER A 413 -4.77 16.50 43.00
N ALA A 414 -5.73 16.96 42.18
CA ALA A 414 -7.15 17.06 42.52
C ALA A 414 -7.93 15.74 42.34
N GLY A 415 -7.30 14.70 41.78
CA GLY A 415 -7.92 13.40 41.51
C GLY A 415 -8.69 13.33 40.18
N GLU A 416 -8.51 14.30 39.29
CA GLU A 416 -9.14 14.36 37.98
C GLU A 416 -8.27 13.68 36.91
N THR A 417 -8.90 12.92 36.01
CA THR A 417 -8.22 12.34 34.85
C THR A 417 -7.99 13.41 33.78
N ILE A 418 -6.74 13.58 33.37
CA ILE A 418 -6.31 14.54 32.35
C ILE A 418 -5.68 13.78 31.20
N VAL A 419 -6.06 14.13 29.97
CA VAL A 419 -5.42 13.68 28.73
C VAL A 419 -4.69 14.86 28.13
N SER A 420 -3.41 14.71 27.83
CA SER A 420 -2.62 15.77 27.20
C SER A 420 -1.57 15.20 26.25
N ARG A 421 -1.42 15.86 25.10
CA ARG A 421 -0.41 15.52 24.08
C ARG A 421 0.99 15.65 24.65
N THR A 422 1.24 16.64 25.49
CA THR A 422 2.58 16.94 26.05
C THR A 422 2.77 16.36 27.46
N ALA A 423 1.97 15.37 27.87
CA ALA A 423 2.11 14.69 29.16
C ALA A 423 3.21 13.61 29.17
N GLU A 424 3.72 13.22 28.01
CA GLU A 424 4.74 12.19 27.86
C GLU A 424 5.73 12.59 26.75
N SER A 425 6.93 12.02 26.81
CA SER A 425 8.05 12.21 25.88
C SER A 425 7.65 12.10 24.41
N ILE A 426 6.69 11.21 24.08
CA ILE A 426 6.20 11.00 22.71
C ILE A 426 5.66 12.31 22.11
N GLY A 427 4.61 12.87 22.70
CA GLY A 427 3.97 14.05 22.12
C GLY A 427 4.77 15.34 22.34
N ILE A 428 5.65 15.40 23.35
CA ILE A 428 6.64 16.49 23.47
C ILE A 428 7.60 16.47 22.29
N LEU A 429 8.18 15.32 21.95
CA LEU A 429 9.10 15.19 20.81
C LEU A 429 8.39 15.48 19.48
N ASP A 430 7.16 14.98 19.30
CA ASP A 430 6.38 15.26 18.08
C ASP A 430 6.07 16.75 17.93
N THR A 431 5.64 17.41 19.01
CA THR A 431 5.39 18.87 19.01
C THR A 431 6.68 19.67 18.77
N PHE A 432 7.82 19.17 19.25
CA PHE A 432 9.12 19.79 19.01
C PHE A 432 9.51 19.72 17.53
N ILE A 433 9.31 18.56 16.88
CA ILE A 433 9.58 18.37 15.45
C ILE A 433 8.62 19.20 14.58
N GLU A 434 7.35 19.33 14.96
CA GLU A 434 6.40 20.23 14.29
C GLU A 434 6.91 21.68 14.23
N LYS A 435 7.57 22.14 15.30
CA LYS A 435 8.17 23.48 15.39
C LYS A 435 9.55 23.56 14.73
N HIS A 436 10.28 22.46 14.72
CA HIS A 436 11.66 22.35 14.21
C HIS A 436 11.80 21.14 13.27
N PRO A 437 11.27 21.20 12.03
CA PRO A 437 11.31 20.06 11.11
C PRO A 437 12.73 19.60 10.74
N ASP A 438 13.73 20.49 10.89
CA ASP A 438 15.15 20.20 10.67
C ASP A 438 15.83 19.46 11.84
N PHE A 439 15.12 19.24 12.96
CA PHE A 439 15.60 18.42 14.07
C PHE A 439 15.50 16.92 13.80
N THR A 440 14.77 16.50 12.76
CA THR A 440 14.67 15.09 12.35
C THR A 440 15.33 14.85 11.01
N TYR A 441 16.11 13.77 10.90
CA TYR A 441 16.62 13.30 9.63
C TYR A 441 15.67 12.26 9.03
N ASP A 442 15.00 12.66 7.95
CA ASP A 442 14.08 11.84 7.15
C ASP A 442 12.99 11.13 7.97
N GLY A 443 12.35 11.87 8.87
CA GLY A 443 11.22 11.39 9.67
C GLY A 443 11.59 10.54 10.88
N ALA A 444 12.89 10.43 11.21
CA ALA A 444 13.33 9.75 12.43
C ALA A 444 12.70 10.37 13.70
N LYS A 445 12.10 9.52 14.54
CA LYS A 445 11.60 9.86 15.87
C LYS A 445 12.48 9.23 16.95
N GLY A 446 11.86 8.66 17.98
CA GLY A 446 12.53 7.85 18.99
C GLY A 446 12.17 6.37 18.90
N ILE A 447 12.78 5.60 19.80
CA ILE A 447 12.52 4.18 20.02
C ILE A 447 11.80 4.05 21.36
N ILE A 448 10.64 3.40 21.35
CA ILE A 448 9.88 3.09 22.57
C ILE A 448 10.16 1.64 22.93
N SER A 449 10.73 1.40 24.11
CA SER A 449 10.84 0.05 24.64
C SER A 449 9.67 -0.27 25.56
N VAL A 450 9.19 -1.52 25.50
CA VAL A 450 8.02 -1.96 26.26
C VAL A 450 8.32 -3.31 26.89
N SER A 451 8.02 -3.45 28.18
CA SER A 451 7.89 -4.75 28.85
C SER A 451 6.41 -5.13 29.03
N GLY A 452 6.14 -6.37 29.42
CA GLY A 452 4.77 -6.89 29.59
C GLY A 452 4.33 -7.05 31.04
N TYR A 453 5.14 -6.61 32.00
CA TYR A 453 4.80 -6.73 33.41
C TYR A 453 3.69 -5.73 33.80
N GLU A 454 2.59 -6.22 34.36
CA GLU A 454 1.36 -5.48 34.72
C GLU A 454 0.49 -4.95 33.54
N SER A 455 1.10 -4.55 32.43
CA SER A 455 0.38 -3.96 31.27
C SER A 455 1.26 -3.67 30.07
N CYS A 456 0.63 -3.33 28.94
CA CYS A 456 1.23 -2.71 27.76
C CYS A 456 0.58 -1.35 27.50
N PHE A 457 1.36 -0.26 27.44
CA PHE A 457 0.84 1.12 27.36
C PHE A 457 -0.27 1.47 28.39
N GLY A 458 -0.25 0.80 29.54
CA GLY A 458 -1.22 0.96 30.63
C GLY A 458 -2.45 0.05 30.51
N TYR A 459 -2.57 -0.73 29.44
CA TYR A 459 -3.65 -1.69 29.22
C TYR A 459 -3.24 -3.11 29.62
N VAL A 460 -4.15 -3.86 30.25
CA VAL A 460 -3.96 -5.29 30.48
C VAL A 460 -4.29 -6.03 29.19
N VAL A 461 -3.30 -6.67 28.58
CA VAL A 461 -3.40 -7.30 27.25
C VAL A 461 -3.30 -8.82 27.29
N ALA A 462 -3.07 -9.39 28.47
CA ALA A 462 -3.12 -10.82 28.73
C ALA A 462 -3.76 -11.12 30.10
N ALA A 463 -4.47 -12.25 30.20
CA ALA A 463 -5.21 -12.61 31.41
C ALA A 463 -4.31 -12.84 32.64
N ASP A 464 -3.08 -13.31 32.43
CA ASP A 464 -2.13 -13.57 33.52
C ASP A 464 -1.44 -12.30 34.05
N GLU A 465 -1.55 -11.16 33.36
CA GLU A 465 -1.11 -9.85 33.87
C GLU A 465 -2.04 -9.30 34.97
N ILE A 466 -3.30 -9.79 35.06
CA ILE A 466 -4.31 -9.28 36.00
C ILE A 466 -3.85 -9.44 37.45
N ASP A 467 -3.24 -10.59 37.78
CA ASP A 467 -2.79 -10.87 39.15
C ASP A 467 -1.65 -9.92 39.56
N ASP A 468 -0.65 -9.73 38.68
CA ASP A 468 0.45 -8.80 38.90
C ASP A 468 -0.05 -7.35 39.03
N ARG A 469 -0.95 -6.93 38.12
CA ARG A 469 -1.55 -5.59 38.15
C ARG A 469 -2.35 -5.36 39.43
N ASN A 470 -3.16 -6.32 39.86
CA ASN A 470 -3.96 -6.21 41.08
C ASN A 470 -3.11 -6.24 42.35
N ALA A 471 -2.01 -7.00 42.36
CA ALA A 471 -1.04 -6.95 43.43
C ALA A 471 -0.43 -5.55 43.56
N ALA A 472 -0.02 -4.94 42.44
CA ALA A 472 0.54 -3.59 42.40
C ALA A 472 -0.49 -2.52 42.80
N LEU A 473 -1.73 -2.59 42.30
CA LEU A 473 -2.85 -1.71 42.69
C LEU A 473 -3.13 -1.80 44.19
N SER A 474 -3.22 -3.01 44.73
CA SER A 474 -3.45 -3.24 46.16
C SER A 474 -2.32 -2.67 47.03
N ALA A 475 -1.06 -2.87 46.61
CA ALA A 475 0.10 -2.31 47.30
C ALA A 475 0.09 -0.77 47.32
N ALA A 476 -0.46 -0.15 46.28
CA ALA A 476 -0.66 1.29 46.18
C ALA A 476 -1.96 1.81 46.85
N ASN A 477 -2.73 0.94 47.51
CA ASN A 477 -4.06 1.25 48.06
C ASN A 477 -5.06 1.77 47.01
N LEU A 478 -4.95 1.28 45.77
CA LEU A 478 -5.85 1.59 44.67
C LEU A 478 -6.85 0.44 44.44
N PRO A 479 -8.04 0.72 43.89
CA PRO A 479 -9.01 -0.32 43.54
C PRO A 479 -8.43 -1.33 42.53
N THR A 480 -8.65 -2.62 42.80
CA THR A 480 -8.33 -3.71 41.87
C THR A 480 -9.29 -3.74 40.69
N ILE A 481 -8.85 -4.35 39.59
CA ILE A 481 -9.62 -4.57 38.35
C ILE A 481 -9.95 -6.06 38.17
N ASN A 482 -10.92 -6.37 37.32
CA ASN A 482 -11.26 -7.74 36.94
C ASN A 482 -11.78 -7.78 35.49
N PRO A 483 -10.91 -7.47 34.50
CA PRO A 483 -11.31 -7.49 33.10
C PRO A 483 -11.66 -8.92 32.65
N ASN A 484 -12.66 -9.04 31.79
CA ASN A 484 -12.97 -10.29 31.09
C ASN A 484 -12.22 -10.36 29.75
N ASN A 485 -12.41 -11.43 28.97
CA ASN A 485 -11.72 -11.60 27.69
C ASN A 485 -12.07 -10.51 26.66
N ASP A 486 -13.32 -10.04 26.61
CA ASP A 486 -13.73 -8.96 25.70
C ASP A 486 -13.04 -7.64 26.09
N ASP A 487 -12.83 -7.39 27.39
CA ASP A 487 -12.09 -6.22 27.87
C ASP A 487 -10.60 -6.31 27.47
N ILE A 488 -10.02 -7.51 27.49
CA ILE A 488 -8.63 -7.77 27.07
C ILE A 488 -8.50 -7.60 25.56
N ASP A 489 -9.42 -8.15 24.76
CA ASP A 489 -9.42 -8.00 23.31
C ASP A 489 -9.54 -6.51 22.92
N PHE A 490 -10.43 -5.76 23.58
CA PHE A 490 -10.52 -4.31 23.40
C PHE A 490 -9.21 -3.57 23.76
N ALA A 491 -8.55 -3.97 24.85
CA ALA A 491 -7.25 -3.43 25.23
C ALA A 491 -6.17 -3.71 24.18
N ARG A 492 -6.12 -4.93 23.62
CA ARG A 492 -5.20 -5.33 22.55
C ARG A 492 -5.44 -4.50 21.28
N ASP A 493 -6.70 -4.26 20.93
CA ASP A 493 -7.08 -3.42 19.79
C ASP A 493 -6.63 -1.96 19.98
N ARG A 494 -6.81 -1.39 21.18
CA ARG A 494 -6.31 -0.03 21.50
C ARG A 494 -4.80 0.07 21.42
N VAL A 495 -4.07 -0.90 21.98
CA VAL A 495 -2.62 -0.92 21.89
C VAL A 495 -2.17 -1.00 20.44
N THR A 496 -2.78 -1.88 19.64
CA THR A 496 -2.44 -2.05 18.22
C THR A 496 -2.68 -0.76 17.41
N GLU A 497 -3.78 -0.06 17.68
CA GLU A 497 -4.07 1.22 17.02
C GLU A 497 -3.04 2.31 17.39
N ILE A 498 -2.68 2.43 18.68
CA ILE A 498 -1.61 3.34 19.13
C ILE A 498 -0.27 2.99 18.47
N VAL A 499 0.07 1.70 18.40
CA VAL A 499 1.29 1.20 17.72
C VAL A 499 1.29 1.62 16.25
N ASN A 500 0.17 1.45 15.55
CA ASN A 500 0.07 1.80 14.13
C ASN A 500 0.28 3.29 13.89
N VAL A 501 -0.34 4.16 14.70
CA VAL A 501 -0.13 5.61 14.64
C VAL A 501 1.33 5.99 14.88
N LEU A 502 1.97 5.37 15.87
CA LEU A 502 3.37 5.61 16.20
C LEU A 502 4.30 5.19 15.05
N LYS A 503 4.10 4.00 14.46
CA LYS A 503 4.90 3.53 13.32
C LYS A 503 4.77 4.40 12.10
N ASP A 504 3.54 4.76 11.76
CA ASP A 504 3.21 5.61 10.62
C ASP A 504 3.96 6.96 10.73
N ASN A 505 3.97 7.54 11.93
CA ASN A 505 4.68 8.78 12.25
C ASN A 505 6.19 8.61 12.53
N GLY A 506 6.79 7.45 12.26
CA GLY A 506 8.25 7.24 12.32
C GLY A 506 8.83 6.78 13.67
N TRP A 507 8.00 6.45 14.67
CA TRP A 507 8.46 5.83 15.91
C TRP A 507 8.79 4.35 15.70
N LYS A 508 9.81 3.88 16.43
CA LYS A 508 10.26 2.49 16.43
C LYS A 508 10.02 1.83 17.77
N PHE A 509 10.05 0.51 17.80
CA PHE A 509 9.78 -0.26 19.00
C PHE A 509 10.90 -1.23 19.33
N ALA A 510 11.08 -1.45 20.63
CA ALA A 510 12.05 -2.40 21.16
C ALA A 510 11.43 -3.25 22.28
N SER A 511 11.92 -4.46 22.44
CA SER A 511 11.66 -5.22 23.65
C SER A 511 12.47 -4.63 24.81
N CYS A 512 11.85 -4.55 25.99
CA CYS A 512 12.55 -4.30 27.24
C CYS A 512 12.53 -5.55 28.14
N THR A 513 12.51 -6.75 27.53
CA THR A 513 12.15 -8.05 28.15
C THR A 513 10.70 -8.07 28.65
N TYR A 514 10.10 -9.23 28.95
CA TYR A 514 8.74 -9.29 29.50
C TYR A 514 8.70 -8.78 30.94
N SER A 515 9.57 -9.31 31.80
CA SER A 515 9.54 -9.07 33.25
C SER A 515 10.45 -7.92 33.70
N TYR A 516 10.95 -7.11 32.76
CA TYR A 516 11.95 -6.07 33.03
C TYR A 516 13.19 -6.63 33.75
N ILE A 517 13.84 -7.64 33.15
CA ILE A 517 15.01 -8.33 33.72
C ILE A 517 16.19 -7.37 33.84
N ALA A 518 16.37 -6.79 35.03
CA ALA A 518 17.37 -5.79 35.37
C ALA A 518 18.83 -6.21 35.14
N ASP A 519 19.12 -7.50 35.09
CA ASP A 519 20.47 -8.03 34.93
C ASP A 519 20.50 -9.30 34.06
N CYS A 520 20.19 -9.13 32.77
CA CYS A 520 20.22 -10.24 31.81
C CYS A 520 21.58 -10.96 31.76
N ARG A 521 22.68 -10.26 32.08
CA ARG A 521 24.03 -10.83 32.12
C ARG A 521 24.20 -11.93 33.17
N ASN A 522 23.45 -11.86 34.27
CA ASN A 522 23.50 -12.85 35.36
C ASN A 522 22.26 -13.75 35.45
N THR A 523 21.28 -13.58 34.57
CA THR A 523 20.10 -14.44 34.45
C THR A 523 20.41 -15.75 33.68
N GLU A 524 19.82 -16.86 34.12
CA GLU A 524 19.97 -18.15 33.43
C GLU A 524 19.31 -18.11 32.04
N LYS A 525 19.91 -18.84 31.09
CA LYS A 525 19.38 -18.89 29.72
C LYS A 525 17.93 -19.39 29.66
N ALA A 526 17.56 -20.34 30.51
CA ALA A 526 16.20 -20.88 30.53
C ALA A 526 15.16 -19.80 30.90
N ASP A 527 15.47 -18.95 31.87
CA ASP A 527 14.59 -17.85 32.28
C ASP A 527 14.48 -16.80 31.17
N LEU A 528 15.59 -16.45 30.52
CA LEU A 528 15.57 -15.53 29.38
C LEU A 528 14.73 -16.09 28.22
N VAL A 529 14.78 -17.40 27.96
CA VAL A 529 13.96 -18.05 26.92
C VAL A 529 12.48 -17.99 27.27
N LEU A 530 12.10 -18.25 28.53
CA LEU A 530 10.71 -18.17 28.98
C LEU A 530 10.19 -16.73 28.88
N ASP A 531 10.98 -15.78 29.37
CA ASP A 531 10.64 -14.36 29.35
C ASP A 531 10.51 -13.81 27.92
N THR A 532 11.45 -14.15 27.04
CA THR A 532 11.43 -13.70 25.64
C THR A 532 10.26 -14.30 24.87
N THR A 533 10.00 -15.61 25.03
CA THR A 533 8.84 -16.26 24.41
C THR A 533 7.55 -15.58 24.85
N LYS A 534 7.41 -15.31 26.15
CA LYS A 534 6.23 -14.61 26.68
C LYS A 534 6.09 -13.20 26.12
N TRP A 535 7.20 -12.46 26.04
CA TRP A 535 7.20 -11.13 25.41
C TRP A 535 6.75 -11.19 23.96
N LEU A 536 7.31 -12.09 23.14
CA LEU A 536 6.95 -12.24 21.73
C LEU A 536 5.48 -12.60 21.55
N ASP A 537 4.98 -13.55 22.33
CA ASP A 537 3.60 -14.04 22.23
C ASP A 537 2.57 -12.98 22.64
N GLN A 538 2.78 -12.31 23.77
CA GLN A 538 1.78 -11.42 24.37
C GLN A 538 1.93 -9.96 23.91
N ILE A 539 3.17 -9.45 23.96
CA ILE A 539 3.49 -8.05 23.68
C ILE A 539 3.88 -7.90 22.23
N GLY A 540 4.98 -8.54 21.79
CA GLY A 540 5.51 -8.45 20.43
C GLY A 540 4.47 -8.68 19.33
N SER A 541 3.52 -9.60 19.55
CA SER A 541 2.40 -9.84 18.61
C SER A 541 1.53 -8.62 18.32
N LEU A 542 1.47 -7.62 19.23
CA LEU A 542 0.77 -6.35 19.05
C LEU A 542 1.61 -5.32 18.28
N PHE A 543 2.93 -5.51 18.24
CA PHE A 543 3.89 -4.57 17.65
C PHE A 543 4.40 -5.02 16.28
N GLY A 544 3.97 -6.18 15.77
CA GLY A 544 4.54 -6.77 14.56
C GLY A 544 6.01 -7.15 14.73
N GLU A 545 6.79 -7.07 13.65
CA GLU A 545 8.22 -7.39 13.72
C GLU A 545 8.97 -6.37 14.60
N VAL A 546 9.64 -6.87 15.65
CA VAL A 546 10.49 -6.09 16.54
C VAL A 546 11.85 -6.74 16.61
N HIS A 547 12.87 -6.05 16.11
CA HIS A 547 14.25 -6.53 16.05
C HIS A 547 15.20 -5.73 16.95
N MET A 548 14.67 -4.84 17.80
CA MET A 548 15.46 -4.07 18.77
C MET A 548 15.22 -4.59 20.20
N LEU A 549 16.28 -4.61 21.02
CA LEU A 549 16.20 -4.94 22.45
C LEU A 549 16.94 -3.91 23.28
N VAL A 550 16.23 -3.29 24.22
CA VAL A 550 16.78 -2.42 25.26
C VAL A 550 17.01 -3.26 26.51
N TYR A 551 18.27 -3.46 26.89
CA TYR A 551 18.60 -4.19 28.11
C TYR A 551 18.18 -3.35 29.32
N PRO A 552 17.25 -3.82 30.18
CA PRO A 552 16.88 -3.09 31.39
C PRO A 552 18.11 -2.78 32.24
N ASN A 553 18.21 -1.56 32.76
CA ASN A 553 19.38 -1.04 33.49
C ASN A 553 20.74 -1.09 32.75
N GLY A 554 20.77 -1.56 31.50
CA GLY A 554 21.95 -1.53 30.63
C GLY A 554 22.91 -2.71 30.76
N ASN A 555 22.56 -3.77 31.50
CA ASN A 555 23.41 -4.96 31.69
C ASN A 555 23.41 -5.87 30.45
N TYR A 556 24.21 -5.47 29.45
CA TYR A 556 24.36 -6.12 28.15
C TYR A 556 25.01 -7.52 28.22
N ILE A 557 24.57 -8.42 27.32
CA ILE A 557 25.16 -9.74 27.09
C ILE A 557 25.99 -9.74 25.81
N ASN A 558 27.30 -9.97 25.92
CA ASN A 558 28.24 -9.94 24.80
C ASN A 558 28.01 -11.04 23.74
N GLY A 559 28.33 -10.71 22.49
CA GLY A 559 27.93 -11.42 21.27
C GLY A 559 28.09 -12.93 21.16
N THR A 560 29.14 -13.56 21.71
CA THR A 560 29.34 -15.02 21.59
C THR A 560 28.70 -15.82 22.73
N ASP A 561 28.08 -15.15 23.70
CA ASP A 561 27.33 -15.81 24.76
C ASP A 561 26.11 -16.54 24.16
N ASP A 562 25.85 -17.77 24.59
CA ASP A 562 24.73 -18.59 24.12
C ASP A 562 23.35 -17.93 24.31
N ARG A 563 23.24 -16.95 25.22
CA ARG A 563 22.04 -16.13 25.45
C ARG A 563 21.94 -15.01 24.41
N ALA A 564 23.05 -14.36 24.06
CA ALA A 564 23.08 -13.38 22.97
C ALA A 564 22.77 -14.03 21.62
N VAL A 565 23.33 -15.23 21.37
CA VAL A 565 22.98 -16.04 20.18
C VAL A 565 21.49 -16.38 20.16
N TYR A 566 20.90 -16.72 21.31
CA TYR A 566 19.46 -16.97 21.40
C TYR A 566 18.64 -15.73 21.01
N PHE A 567 18.93 -14.55 21.57
CA PHE A 567 18.22 -13.31 21.19
C PHE A 567 18.32 -13.03 19.68
N LYS A 568 19.50 -13.21 19.08
CA LYS A 568 19.66 -13.10 17.63
C LYS A 568 18.79 -14.13 16.88
N ASN A 569 18.75 -15.37 17.34
CA ASN A 569 17.89 -16.37 16.70
C ASN A 569 16.39 -16.08 16.84
N GLN A 570 15.98 -15.20 17.76
CA GLN A 570 14.59 -14.71 17.87
C GLN A 570 14.31 -13.47 17.01
N GLY A 571 15.30 -12.96 16.25
CA GLY A 571 15.14 -11.81 15.36
C GLY A 571 15.74 -10.50 15.88
N PHE A 572 16.19 -10.43 17.14
CA PHE A 572 16.84 -9.21 17.65
C PHE A 572 18.19 -8.98 16.98
N ARG A 573 18.42 -7.77 16.47
CA ARG A 573 19.63 -7.36 15.73
C ARG A 573 20.25 -6.06 16.24
N ILE A 574 19.46 -5.19 16.87
CA ILE A 574 19.96 -3.93 17.45
C ILE A 574 19.76 -3.98 18.96
N PHE A 575 20.84 -3.75 19.70
CA PHE A 575 20.86 -3.89 21.15
C PHE A 575 21.28 -2.58 21.80
N PHE A 576 20.57 -2.19 22.86
CA PHE A 576 20.90 -1.01 23.64
C PHE A 576 21.29 -1.37 25.07
N GLY A 577 22.55 -1.13 25.44
CA GLY A 577 23.02 -1.24 26.82
C GLY A 577 23.13 0.13 27.49
N GLY A 578 23.75 0.20 28.68
CA GLY A 578 23.85 1.41 29.46
C GLY A 578 25.27 1.97 29.50
N GLY A 579 25.43 3.24 29.10
CA GLY A 579 26.71 3.94 29.12
C GLY A 579 26.50 5.45 29.20
N ALA A 580 27.37 6.15 29.93
CA ALA A 580 27.26 7.61 30.08
C ALA A 580 27.87 8.38 28.89
N THR A 581 28.63 7.71 28.04
CA THR A 581 29.31 8.28 26.87
C THR A 581 28.89 7.51 25.62
N PRO A 582 28.82 8.16 24.45
CA PRO A 582 28.45 7.51 23.20
C PRO A 582 29.42 6.38 22.85
N TYR A 583 28.88 5.19 22.63
CA TYR A 583 29.63 4.02 22.17
C TYR A 583 28.72 3.13 21.35
N TYR A 584 29.26 2.58 20.26
CA TYR A 584 28.60 1.53 19.51
C TYR A 584 29.63 0.55 18.95
N THR A 585 29.19 -0.68 18.69
CA THR A 585 30.01 -1.68 18.01
C THR A 585 29.14 -2.57 17.15
N TYR A 586 29.70 -2.99 16.02
CA TYR A 586 29.18 -4.12 15.28
C TYR A 586 29.77 -5.39 15.86
N GLY A 587 28.92 -6.39 16.06
CA GLY A 587 29.37 -7.74 16.40
C GLY A 587 28.91 -8.74 15.36
N ASP A 588 29.03 -10.02 15.67
CA ASP A 588 28.59 -11.10 14.79
C ASP A 588 27.08 -11.06 14.58
N ASN A 589 26.64 -10.43 13.48
CA ASN A 589 25.24 -10.26 13.09
C ASN A 589 24.39 -9.43 14.06
N TYR A 590 24.96 -8.37 14.64
CA TYR A 590 24.20 -7.38 15.44
C TYR A 590 24.92 -6.03 15.53
N LEU A 591 24.14 -4.98 15.81
CA LEU A 591 24.61 -3.66 16.23
C LEU A 591 24.32 -3.46 17.72
N TYR A 592 25.29 -2.93 18.47
CA TYR A 592 25.13 -2.55 19.86
C TYR A 592 25.40 -1.06 20.05
N LEU A 593 24.58 -0.38 20.84
CA LEU A 593 24.78 1.02 21.25
C LEU A 593 24.65 1.17 22.78
N ASP A 594 25.49 2.01 23.38
CA ASP A 594 25.30 2.50 24.74
C ASP A 594 24.29 3.65 24.77
N ARG A 595 23.39 3.64 25.75
CA ARG A 595 22.46 4.76 26.00
C ARG A 595 22.72 5.46 27.33
N ALA A 596 22.69 6.79 27.27
CA ALA A 596 22.80 7.69 28.41
C ALA A 596 21.45 7.84 29.10
N MET A 597 21.27 7.18 30.25
CA MET A 597 20.07 7.30 31.09
C MET A 597 19.96 8.71 31.72
N MET A 598 18.92 9.43 31.34
CA MET A 598 18.58 10.76 31.81
C MET A 598 17.53 10.69 32.91
N SER A 599 17.90 11.19 34.09
CA SER A 599 17.02 11.43 35.22
C SER A 599 17.60 12.57 36.06
N TYR A 600 16.85 13.11 37.02
CA TYR A 600 17.36 14.14 37.91
C TYR A 600 18.72 13.76 38.56
N LYS A 601 18.90 12.48 38.93
CA LYS A 601 20.17 11.94 39.46
C LYS A 601 21.35 12.01 38.50
N THR A 602 21.11 12.12 37.20
CA THR A 602 22.15 12.01 36.17
C THR A 602 22.37 13.32 35.41
N LEU A 603 21.48 14.30 35.48
CA LEU A 603 21.59 15.58 34.76
C LEU A 603 22.91 16.32 35.04
N THR A 604 23.45 16.23 36.26
CA THR A 604 24.71 16.88 36.63
C THR A 604 25.95 16.03 36.34
N ARG A 605 25.82 14.92 35.59
CA ARG A 605 26.98 14.13 35.20
C ARG A 605 27.84 14.92 34.23
N LYS A 606 29.15 14.93 34.48
CA LYS A 606 30.14 15.53 33.60
C LYS A 606 30.03 15.05 32.14
N ALA A 607 29.64 13.80 31.94
CA ALA A 607 29.48 13.23 30.61
C ALA A 607 28.34 13.88 29.78
N TYR A 608 27.42 14.63 30.41
CA TYR A 608 26.29 15.28 29.73
C TYR A 608 26.51 16.77 29.48
N GLU A 609 27.65 17.34 29.88
CA GLU A 609 27.98 18.76 29.66
C GLU A 609 28.01 19.15 28.17
N GLU A 610 28.26 18.19 27.27
CA GLU A 610 28.20 18.40 25.81
C GLU A 610 26.78 18.37 25.25
N LEU A 611 25.82 17.79 25.99
CA LEU A 611 24.42 17.65 25.57
C LEU A 611 23.58 18.86 26.00
N PHE A 612 23.76 19.34 27.24
CA PHE A 612 22.97 20.42 27.80
C PHE A 612 23.66 21.09 29.00
N VAL A 613 23.18 22.29 29.36
CA VAL A 613 23.60 22.98 30.59
C VAL A 613 22.63 22.62 31.72
N ALA A 614 23.09 21.82 32.69
CA ALA A 614 22.22 21.27 33.74
C ALA A 614 21.41 22.35 34.50
N ASP A 615 22.05 23.46 34.89
CA ASP A 615 21.41 24.54 35.65
C ASP A 615 20.30 25.27 34.87
N GLU A 616 20.31 25.18 33.54
CA GLU A 616 19.30 25.83 32.67
C GLU A 616 18.06 24.97 32.45
N ILE A 617 18.15 23.66 32.73
CA ILE A 617 17.09 22.70 32.41
C ILE A 617 16.31 22.21 33.64
N ILE A 618 16.87 22.34 34.86
CA ILE A 618 16.20 21.86 36.09
C ILE A 618 14.83 22.54 36.25
N ASP A 619 13.81 21.74 36.49
CA ASP A 619 12.46 22.24 36.73
C ASP A 619 12.40 23.03 38.04
N PRO A 620 12.00 24.32 38.02
CA PRO A 620 11.85 25.12 39.23
C PRO A 620 10.88 24.50 40.26
N ALA A 621 9.94 23.65 39.83
CA ALA A 621 9.03 22.95 40.72
C ALA A 621 9.74 22.00 41.69
N ARG A 622 10.97 21.56 41.40
CA ARG A 622 11.77 20.71 42.29
C ARG A 622 12.26 21.44 43.56
N ASN A 623 12.26 22.77 43.56
CA ASN A 623 12.80 23.60 44.66
C ASN A 623 11.71 24.23 45.54
N ARG A 624 10.46 23.77 45.48
CA ARG A 624 9.33 24.40 46.21
C ARG A 624 9.35 24.20 47.74
N ASP A 625 10.31 23.45 48.29
CA ASP A 625 10.35 23.09 49.72
C ASP A 625 11.15 24.06 50.62
N ASP A 626 11.77 25.12 50.08
CA ASP A 626 12.66 25.99 50.87
C ASP A 626 11.99 27.26 51.48
N GLU A 627 10.70 27.54 51.22
CA GLU A 627 10.06 28.80 51.65
C GLU A 627 8.71 28.72 52.41
N THR A 628 8.29 27.57 52.96
CA THR A 628 7.08 27.50 53.82
C THR A 628 7.29 26.97 55.22
#